data_AF-A9KSA6-F1
#
_entry.id   AF-A9KSA6-F1
#
_cell.length_a   1.000
_cell.length_b   1.000
_cell.length_c   1.000
_cell.angle_alpha   90.00
_cell.angle_beta   90.00
_cell.angle_gamma   90.00
#
_symmetry.space_group_name_H-M   'P 1'
#
loop_
_entity.id
_entity.type
_entity.pdbx_description
1 polymer ?
#
loop_
_entity_poly.entity_id
_entity_poly.type
_entity_poly.pdbx_seq_one_letter_code
_entity_poly.pdbx_strand_id
1 'polypeptide(L)'
;MDKMNTCGIHNEKPITNTFKEVTMAQLSNLPNIGKEVERQLNEVGIENYEQLKSLGAEAAWLKIQEIDESACIHRLYALEGAILGIKKNLLPNERKSELKGFYNWNKK
;
A
#
# COMPACT_ATOMS: atom_id res chain seq x y z
N MET A 1 -23.20 57.96 27.11
CA MET A 1 -23.24 56.49 27.33
C MET A 1 -24.54 56.06 26.67
N ASP A 2 -24.57 55.32 25.56
CA ASP A 2 -23.85 54.08 25.30
C ASP A 2 -23.34 53.96 23.86
N LYS A 3 -22.25 53.21 23.76
CA LYS A 3 -21.36 53.11 22.60
C LYS A 3 -22.01 52.31 21.48
N MET A 4 -21.73 52.77 20.25
CA MET A 4 -21.87 52.04 19.00
C MET A 4 -21.47 50.57 19.16
N ASN A 5 -22.37 49.65 18.84
CA ASN A 5 -22.02 48.25 18.65
C ASN A 5 -22.16 47.91 17.17
N THR A 6 -21.12 48.26 16.40
CA THR A 6 -20.88 47.67 15.09
C THR A 6 -20.32 46.26 15.32
N CYS A 7 -21.19 45.25 15.29
CA CYS A 7 -20.76 43.87 15.22
C CYS A 7 -20.20 43.64 13.82
N GLY A 8 -18.87 43.52 13.73
CA GLY A 8 -18.17 43.20 12.49
C GLY A 8 -18.67 41.86 11.95
N ILE A 9 -18.92 41.83 10.65
CA ILE A 9 -19.08 40.59 9.91
C ILE A 9 -17.74 39.87 10.01
N HIS A 10 -17.66 38.88 10.90
CA HIS A 10 -16.54 37.96 10.93
C HIS A 10 -16.57 37.20 9.61
N ASN A 11 -15.55 37.42 8.79
CA ASN A 11 -15.21 36.56 7.68
C ASN A 11 -15.21 35.11 8.17
N GLU A 12 -16.18 34.33 7.74
CA GLU A 12 -16.14 32.88 7.87
C GLU A 12 -14.94 32.41 7.05
N LYS A 13 -13.81 32.20 7.72
CA LYS A 13 -12.68 31.47 7.15
C LYS A 13 -13.24 30.10 6.73
N PRO A 14 -12.90 29.58 5.54
CA PRO A 14 -13.29 28.24 5.18
C PRO A 14 -12.76 27.30 6.27
N ILE A 15 -13.68 26.68 6.99
CA ILE A 15 -13.42 25.49 7.78
C ILE A 15 -13.01 24.40 6.79
N THR A 16 -11.73 24.40 6.40
CA THR A 16 -11.10 23.24 5.76
C THR A 16 -11.12 22.15 6.83
N ASN A 17 -12.21 21.40 6.80
CA ASN A 17 -12.53 20.37 7.76
C ASN A 17 -11.33 19.43 7.88
N THR A 18 -10.75 19.48 9.07
CA THR A 18 -9.64 18.69 9.59
C THR A 18 -10.06 17.23 9.71
N PHE A 19 -10.29 16.56 8.58
CA PHE A 19 -10.34 15.11 8.52
C PHE A 19 -8.98 14.61 8.07
N LYS A 20 -8.12 14.49 9.08
CA LYS A 20 -7.07 13.48 9.21
C LYS A 20 -6.15 13.39 7.99
N GLU A 21 -4.91 13.83 8.17
CA GLU A 21 -3.76 13.10 7.65
C GLU A 21 -3.97 11.62 8.02
N VAL A 22 -4.66 10.85 7.17
CA VAL A 22 -4.40 9.43 7.05
C VAL A 22 -3.02 9.45 6.42
N THR A 23 -2.01 9.46 7.28
CA THR A 23 -0.63 9.24 6.88
C THR A 23 -0.69 8.10 5.89
N MET A 24 -0.38 8.35 4.62
CA MET A 24 -0.18 7.31 3.63
C MET A 24 1.01 6.53 4.18
N ALA A 25 0.71 5.55 5.03
CA ALA A 25 1.74 4.79 5.71
C ALA A 25 2.52 4.14 4.58
N GLN A 26 3.80 4.53 4.49
CA GLN A 26 4.69 4.06 3.45
C GLN A 26 4.58 2.53 3.40
N LEU A 27 4.42 1.99 2.21
CA LEU A 27 4.36 0.55 2.00
C LEU A 27 5.61 -0.12 2.58
N SER A 28 6.74 0.58 2.60
CA SER A 28 7.98 0.12 3.25
C SER A 28 7.91 -0.02 4.78
N ASN A 29 6.84 0.44 5.44
CA ASN A 29 6.57 0.14 6.84
C ASN A 29 5.90 -1.23 7.05
N LEU A 30 5.38 -1.85 5.97
CA LEU A 30 4.81 -3.20 6.03
C LEU A 30 5.91 -4.25 6.18
N PRO A 31 5.63 -5.38 6.85
CA PRO A 31 6.61 -6.44 6.93
C PRO A 31 6.98 -6.92 5.52
N ASN A 32 8.27 -7.19 5.32
CA ASN A 32 8.85 -7.69 4.07
C ASN A 32 8.90 -6.70 2.88
N ILE A 33 8.37 -5.49 3.00
CA ILE A 33 8.43 -4.49 1.93
C ILE A 33 9.59 -3.54 2.19
N GLY A 34 10.61 -3.60 1.35
CA GLY A 34 11.70 -2.62 1.33
C GLY A 34 11.41 -1.48 0.35
N LYS A 35 12.26 -0.44 0.37
CA LYS A 35 12.13 0.74 -0.52
C LYS A 35 12.01 0.38 -2.00
N GLU A 36 12.73 -0.63 -2.48
CA GLU A 36 12.65 -1.03 -3.89
C GLU A 36 11.30 -1.68 -4.24
N VAL A 37 10.77 -2.54 -3.36
CA VAL A 37 9.45 -3.14 -3.59
C VAL A 37 8.36 -2.08 -3.53
N GLU A 38 8.45 -1.13 -2.60
CA GLU A 38 7.58 0.04 -2.54
C GLU A 38 7.67 0.89 -3.83
N ARG A 39 8.88 1.18 -4.31
CA ARG A 39 9.08 1.93 -5.56
C ARG A 39 8.37 1.25 -6.73
N GLN A 40 8.52 -0.07 -6.86
CA GLN A 40 7.87 -0.85 -7.91
C GLN A 40 6.35 -0.89 -7.77
N LEU A 41 5.83 -1.06 -6.55
CA LEU A 41 4.39 -1.01 -6.27
C LEU A 41 3.81 0.35 -6.68
N ASN A 42 4.47 1.44 -6.30
CA ASN A 42 4.06 2.80 -6.66
C ASN A 42 4.08 3.00 -8.19
N GLU A 43 5.12 2.52 -8.88
CA GLU A 43 5.25 2.61 -10.34
C GLU A 43 4.10 1.90 -11.08
N VAL A 44 3.55 0.85 -10.49
CA VAL A 44 2.40 0.11 -11.05
C VAL A 44 1.03 0.55 -10.49
N GLY A 45 1.00 1.68 -9.76
CA GLY A 45 -0.21 2.31 -9.24
C GLY A 45 -0.75 1.74 -7.93
N ILE A 46 0.09 1.05 -7.14
CA ILE A 46 -0.25 0.54 -5.81
C ILE A 46 0.52 1.38 -4.79
N GLU A 47 -0.15 2.35 -4.19
CA GLU A 47 0.45 3.42 -3.38
C GLU A 47 0.23 3.23 -1.87
N ASN A 48 -0.69 2.34 -1.47
CA ASN A 48 -1.00 2.10 -0.07
C ASN A 48 -1.43 0.66 0.22
N TYR A 49 -1.47 0.32 1.52
CA TYR A 49 -1.81 -1.02 2.00
C TYR A 49 -3.20 -1.49 1.54
N GLU A 50 -4.21 -0.61 1.54
CA GLU A 50 -5.57 -1.00 1.15
C GLU A 50 -5.64 -1.38 -0.33
N GLN A 51 -4.93 -0.67 -1.20
CA GLN A 51 -4.79 -1.05 -2.61
C GLN A 51 -4.07 -2.38 -2.78
N LEU A 52 -2.96 -2.60 -2.08
CA LEU A 52 -2.23 -3.86 -2.12
C LEU A 52 -3.10 -5.04 -1.64
N LYS A 53 -3.81 -4.85 -0.52
CA LYS A 53 -4.71 -5.84 0.06
C LYS A 53 -5.91 -6.14 -0.84
N SER A 54 -6.52 -5.10 -1.41
CA SER A 54 -7.65 -5.26 -2.32
C SER A 54 -7.26 -5.96 -3.62
N LEU A 55 -6.04 -5.73 -4.10
CA LEU A 55 -5.54 -6.33 -5.33
C LEU A 55 -5.07 -7.78 -5.12
N GLY A 56 -4.42 -8.06 -3.98
CA GLY A 56 -3.83 -9.35 -3.67
C GLY A 56 -2.38 -9.50 -4.15
N ALA A 57 -1.66 -10.46 -3.55
CA ALA A 57 -0.24 -10.66 -3.80
C ALA A 57 0.06 -11.10 -5.24
N GLU A 58 -0.74 -12.01 -5.79
CA GLU A 58 -0.60 -12.53 -7.15
C GLU A 58 -0.72 -11.43 -8.20
N ALA A 59 -1.79 -10.62 -8.13
CA ALA A 59 -2.03 -9.56 -9.10
C ALA A 59 -1.05 -8.38 -8.94
N ALA A 60 -0.66 -8.04 -7.71
CA ALA A 60 0.42 -7.07 -7.49
C ALA A 60 1.75 -7.54 -8.08
N TRP A 61 2.08 -8.82 -7.92
CA TRP A 61 3.31 -9.39 -8.49
C TRP A 61 3.31 -9.41 -10.02
N LEU A 62 2.17 -9.72 -10.66
CA LEU A 62 2.04 -9.66 -12.13
C LEU A 62 2.31 -8.26 -12.66
N LYS A 63 1.73 -7.24 -12.02
CA LYS A 63 1.99 -5.84 -12.37
C LYS A 63 3.47 -5.49 -12.24
N ILE A 64 4.13 -5.88 -11.13
CA ILE A 64 5.57 -5.66 -10.99
C ILE A 64 6.36 -6.37 -12.10
N GLN A 65 5.97 -7.58 -12.49
CA GLN A 65 6.63 -8.32 -13.57
C GLN A 65 6.48 -7.65 -14.96
N GLU A 66 5.50 -6.76 -15.14
CA GLU A 66 5.39 -5.96 -16.37
C GLU A 66 6.53 -4.95 -16.51
N ILE A 67 7.08 -4.45 -15.39
CA ILE A 67 8.16 -3.46 -15.35
C ILE A 67 9.53 -4.05 -14.93
N ASP A 68 9.53 -5.19 -14.25
CA ASP A 68 10.73 -5.88 -13.74
C ASP A 68 10.57 -7.41 -13.87
N GLU A 69 11.07 -7.98 -14.97
CA GLU A 69 11.04 -9.43 -15.21
C GLU A 69 11.87 -10.22 -14.19
N SER A 70 12.75 -9.57 -13.43
CA SER A 70 13.52 -10.22 -12.35
C SER A 70 12.69 -10.44 -11.08
N ALA A 71 11.39 -10.11 -11.09
CA ALA A 71 10.47 -10.33 -9.98
C ALA A 71 10.43 -11.81 -9.56
N CYS A 72 11.23 -12.17 -8.56
CA CYS A 72 11.33 -13.57 -8.13
C CYS A 72 10.23 -13.99 -7.15
N ILE A 73 10.16 -15.30 -6.88
CA ILE A 73 9.24 -15.90 -5.89
C ILE A 73 9.31 -15.26 -4.50
N HIS A 74 10.48 -14.78 -4.08
CA HIS A 74 10.63 -14.11 -2.78
C HIS A 74 9.88 -12.78 -2.71
N ARG A 75 9.69 -12.12 -3.85
CA ARG A 75 8.89 -10.90 -3.97
C ARG A 75 7.41 -11.22 -3.79
N LEU A 76 6.92 -12.29 -4.44
CA LEU A 76 5.56 -12.78 -4.26
C LEU A 76 5.25 -13.13 -2.79
N TYR A 77 6.13 -13.87 -2.12
CA TYR A 77 5.98 -14.15 -0.68
C TYR A 77 6.07 -12.92 0.21
N ALA A 78 6.87 -11.91 -0.18
CA ALA A 78 6.94 -10.67 0.57
C ALA A 78 5.61 -9.90 0.53
N LEU A 79 4.96 -9.85 -0.63
CA LEU A 79 3.65 -9.22 -0.81
C LEU A 79 2.57 -9.93 0.01
N GLU A 80 2.50 -11.27 -0.05
CA GLU A 80 1.54 -12.04 0.76
C GLU A 80 1.79 -11.82 2.27
N GLY A 81 3.05 -11.87 2.71
CA GLY A 81 3.40 -11.61 4.10
C GLY A 81 3.04 -10.19 4.55
N ALA A 82 3.21 -9.20 3.67
CA ALA A 82 2.81 -7.82 3.92
C ALA A 82 1.28 -7.70 4.10
N ILE A 83 0.50 -8.34 3.23
CA ILE A 83 -0.97 -8.34 3.30
C ILE A 83 -1.47 -8.97 4.61
N LEU A 84 -0.87 -10.10 5.01
CA LEU A 84 -1.21 -10.82 6.24
C LEU A 84 -0.60 -10.21 7.51
N GLY A 85 0.28 -9.22 7.39
CA GLY A 85 0.97 -8.61 8.54
C GLY A 85 1.98 -9.53 9.22
N ILE A 86 2.54 -10.52 8.52
CA ILE A 86 3.49 -11.50 9.07
C ILE A 86 4.80 -11.56 8.26
N LYS A 87 5.89 -12.02 8.89
CA LYS A 87 7.14 -12.30 8.17
C LYS A 87 6.91 -13.41 7.14
N LYS A 88 7.47 -13.29 5.93
CA LYS A 88 7.27 -14.25 4.83
C LYS A 88 7.65 -15.70 5.17
N ASN A 89 8.56 -15.91 6.13
CA ASN A 89 8.92 -17.26 6.58
C ASN A 89 7.81 -17.93 7.40
N LEU A 90 6.93 -17.15 8.02
CA LEU A 90 5.76 -17.61 8.79
C LEU A 90 4.52 -17.89 7.92
N LEU A 91 4.58 -17.66 6.61
CA LEU A 91 3.49 -18.04 5.71
C LEU A 91 3.21 -19.55 5.82
N PRO A 92 1.93 -19.97 5.90
CA PRO A 92 1.56 -21.38 5.87
C PRO A 92 2.16 -22.10 4.66
N ASN A 93 2.60 -23.35 4.85
CA ASN A 93 3.23 -24.14 3.78
C ASN A 93 2.28 -24.39 2.60
N GLU A 94 0.99 -24.52 2.87
CA GLU A 94 -0.06 -24.63 1.86
C GLU A 94 -0.08 -23.36 0.98
N ARG A 95 -0.18 -22.19 1.61
CA ARG A 95 -0.17 -20.90 0.89
C ARG A 95 1.13 -20.67 0.09
N LYS A 96 2.29 -21.05 0.65
CA LYS A 96 3.56 -21.01 -0.11
C LYS A 96 3.51 -21.91 -1.34
N SER A 97 2.89 -23.09 -1.23
CA SER A 97 2.77 -24.04 -2.35
C SER A 97 1.88 -23.48 -3.46
N GLU A 98 0.74 -22.87 -3.12
CA GLU A 98 -0.14 -22.17 -4.06
C GLU A 98 0.60 -21.05 -4.81
N LEU A 99 1.23 -20.15 -4.05
CA LEU A 99 2.00 -19.04 -4.62
C LEU A 99 3.16 -19.51 -5.49
N LYS A 100 3.81 -20.63 -5.13
CA LYS A 100 4.85 -21.24 -5.96
C LYS A 100 4.28 -21.81 -7.26
N GLY A 101 3.09 -22.43 -7.21
CA GLY A 101 2.37 -22.90 -8.39
C GLY A 101 2.04 -21.74 -9.33
N PHE A 102 1.45 -20.67 -8.78
CA PHE A 102 1.17 -19.44 -9.50
C PHE A 102 2.43 -18.83 -10.15
N TYR A 103 3.51 -18.68 -9.39
CA TYR A 103 4.78 -18.16 -9.90
C TYR A 103 5.32 -18.98 -11.07
N ASN A 104 5.31 -20.31 -10.96
CA ASN A 104 5.82 -21.17 -12.03
C ASN A 104 5.00 -21.07 -13.31
N TRP A 105 3.70 -20.77 -13.21
CA TRP A 105 2.82 -20.58 -14.35
C TRP A 105 2.99 -19.21 -15.04
N ASN A 106 3.34 -18.18 -14.27
CA ASN A 106 3.31 -16.79 -14.75
C ASN A 106 4.68 -16.14 -14.93
N LYS A 107 5.76 -16.74 -14.43
CA LYS A 107 7.11 -16.19 -14.61
C LYS A 107 7.46 -16.09 -16.10
N LYS A 108 7.97 -14.94 -16.52
CA LYS A 108 8.55 -14.71 -17.85
C LYS A 108 9.93 -15.35 -17.97
#